data_AF-A0A0R1S8I5-F1
#
_entry.id   AF-A0A0R1S8I5-F1
#
_cell.length_a   1.000
_cell.length_b   1.000
_cell.length_c   1.000
_cell.angle_alpha   90.00
_cell.angle_beta   90.00
_cell.angle_gamma   90.00
#
_symmetry.space_group_name_H-M   'P 1'
#
loop_
_entity.id
_entity.type
_entity.pdbx_description
1 polymer ?
#
loop_
_entity_poly.entity_id
_entity_poly.type
_entity_poly.pdbx_seq_one_letter_code
_entity_poly.pdbx_strand_id
1 'polypeptide(L)' 'MIQADTAVKTALIIMYTIGVICLIGVFFLLNKINHQWFTKFSIGLIAIALVMSVVLINLFNLN' A
#
# COMPACT_ATOMS: atom_id res chain seq x y z
N MET A 1 -12.12 25.94 1.37
CA MET A 1 -10.72 25.50 1.28
C MET A 1 -10.52 24.26 2.15
N ILE A 2 -10.70 24.36 3.48
CA ILE A 2 -10.62 23.25 4.47
C ILE A 2 -11.42 21.98 4.10
N GLN A 3 -12.63 22.12 3.54
CA GLN A 3 -13.47 20.97 3.14
C GLN A 3 -12.97 20.27 1.86
N ALA A 4 -12.33 21.01 0.96
CA ALA A 4 -11.71 20.43 -0.24
C ALA A 4 -10.43 19.66 0.13
N ASP A 5 -9.62 20.22 1.04
CA ASP A 5 -8.40 19.58 1.54
C ASP A 5 -8.69 18.27 2.27
N THR A 6 -9.77 18.22 3.08
CA THR A 6 -10.20 16.99 3.78
C THR A 6 -10.79 15.95 2.83
N ALA A 7 -11.53 16.35 1.80
CA ALA A 7 -12.02 15.43 0.77
C ALA A 7 -10.87 14.80 -0.04
N VAL A 8 -9.88 15.60 -0.43
CA VAL A 8 -8.67 15.12 -1.15
C VAL A 8 -7.85 14.17 -0.27
N LYS A 9 -7.64 14.51 1.01
CA LYS A 9 -6.96 13.65 1.98
C LYS A 9 -7.67 12.30 2.13
N THR A 10 -8.99 12.31 2.25
CA THR A 10 -9.81 11.10 2.37
C THR A 10 -9.71 10.24 1.10
N ALA A 11 -9.79 10.84 -0.08
CA ALA A 11 -9.63 10.13 -1.35
C ALA A 11 -8.24 9.51 -1.50
N LEU A 12 -7.18 10.21 -1.09
CA LEU A 12 -5.81 9.68 -1.09
C LEU A 12 -5.66 8.46 -0.18
N ILE A 13 -6.20 8.53 1.04
CA ILE A 13 -6.18 7.42 2.00
C ILE A 13 -6.88 6.19 1.40
N ILE A 14 -8.06 6.37 0.81
CA ILE A 14 -8.82 5.27 0.20
C ILE A 14 -8.03 4.64 -0.96
N MET A 15 -7.48 5.47 -1.86
CA MET A 15 -6.70 5.00 -3.00
C MET A 15 -5.46 4.20 -2.56
N TYR A 16 -4.70 4.72 -1.60
CA TYR A 16 -3.53 4.03 -1.07
C TYR A 16 -3.91 2.71 -0.37
N THR A 17 -5.01 2.70 0.39
CA THR A 17 -5.49 1.51 1.09
C THR A 17 -5.81 0.39 0.10
N ILE A 18 -6.51 0.71 -0.99
CA ILE A 18 -6.81 -0.26 -2.06
C ILE A 18 -5.52 -0.75 -2.72
N GLY A 19 -4.56 0.14 -2.97
CA GLY A 19 -3.25 -0.21 -3.52
C GLY A 19 -2.49 -1.21 -2.64
N VAL A 20 -2.47 -0.99 -1.32
CA VAL A 20 -1.84 -1.91 -0.35
C VAL A 20 -2.53 -3.28 -0.35
N ILE A 21 -3.86 -3.32 -0.37
CA ILE A 21 -4.63 -4.58 -0.44
C ILE A 21 -4.29 -5.35 -1.73
N CYS A 22 -4.18 -4.65 -2.86
CA CYS A 22 -3.84 -5.26 -4.13
C CYS A 22 -2.42 -5.85 -4.11
N LEU A 23 -1.44 -5.15 -3.54
CA LEU A 23 -0.07 -5.64 -3.37
C LEU A 23 -0.01 -6.90 -2.49
N ILE A 24 -0.78 -6.93 -1.39
CA ILE A 24 -0.89 -8.12 -0.52
C ILE A 24 -1.51 -9.29 -1.29
N GLY A 25 -2.56 -9.04 -2.08
CA GLY A 25 -3.20 -10.05 -2.92
C GLY A 25 -2.24 -10.64 -3.96
N VAL A 26 -1.49 -9.79 -4.65
CA VAL A 26 -0.45 -10.20 -5.60
C VAL A 26 0.65 -11.01 -4.91
N PHE A 27 1.09 -10.59 -3.72
CA PHE A 27 2.06 -11.34 -2.92
C PHE A 27 1.57 -12.75 -2.61
N PHE A 28 0.30 -12.88 -2.18
CA PHE A 28 -0.29 -14.17 -1.86
C PHE A 28 -0.45 -15.06 -3.11
N LEU A 29 -0.85 -14.46 -4.24
CA LEU A 29 -0.96 -15.14 -5.52
C LEU A 29 0.41 -15.67 -5.98
N LEU A 30 1.46 -14.85 -5.90
CA LEU A 30 2.82 -15.25 -6.24
C LEU A 30 3.34 -16.35 -5.32
N ASN A 31 3.08 -16.25 -4.02
CA ASN A 31 3.46 -17.29 -3.06
C ASN A 31 2.78 -18.62 -3.40
N LYS A 32 1.49 -18.59 -3.76
CA LYS A 32 0.73 -19.78 -4.16
C LYS A 32 1.27 -20.41 -5.44
N ILE A 33 1.69 -19.62 -6.42
CA ILE A 33 2.19 -20.13 -7.71
C ILE A 33 3.63 -20.64 -7.57
N ASN A 34 4.49 -19.92 -6.85
CA ASN A 34 5.92 -20.19 -6.83
C ASN A 34 6.34 -21.15 -5.71
N HIS A 35 5.47 -21.45 -4.74
CA HIS A 35 5.73 -22.22 -3.52
C HIS A 35 6.92 -21.73 -2.67
N GLN A 36 7.55 -20.62 -3.05
CA GLN A 36 8.68 -19.98 -2.38
C GLN A 36 8.22 -18.64 -1.81
N TRP A 37 8.25 -18.53 -0.48
CA TRP A 37 7.85 -17.32 0.25
C TRP A 37 8.74 -16.11 -0.06
N PHE A 38 10.02 -16.33 -0.39
CA PHE A 38 11.02 -15.28 -0.59
C PHE A 38 11.67 -15.38 -1.97
N THR A 39 11.02 -14.77 -2.95
CA THR A 39 11.62 -14.53 -4.27
C THR A 39 12.14 -13.10 -4.35
N LYS A 40 13.09 -12.83 -5.25
CA LYS A 40 13.60 -11.46 -5.51
C LYS A 40 12.46 -10.49 -5.81
N PHE A 41 11.38 -10.98 -6.45
CA PHE A 41 10.18 -10.21 -6.73
C PHE A 41 9.33 -9.92 -5.48
N SER A 42 9.15 -10.92 -4.61
CA SER A 42 8.47 -10.79 -3.31
C SER A 42 9.16 -9.75 -2.41
N ILE A 43 10.50 -9.71 -2.40
CA ILE A 43 11.30 -8.71 -1.66
C ILE A 43 11.06 -7.29 -2.20
N GLY A 44 11.02 -7.12 -3.53
CA GLY A 44 10.68 -5.84 -4.16
C GLY A 44 9.25 -5.38 -3.82
N LEU A 45 8.30 -6.32 -3.79
CA LEU A 45 6.91 -6.08 -3.40
C LEU A 45 6.80 -5.63 -1.93
N ILE A 46 7.55 -6.25 -1.03
CA ILE A 46 7.62 -5.86 0.39
C ILE A 46 8.17 -4.43 0.53
N ALA A 47 9.22 -4.09 -0.22
CA ALA A 47 9.77 -2.74 -0.20
C ALA A 47 8.76 -1.69 -0.66
N ILE A 48 8.00 -1.96 -1.73
CA ILE A 48 6.93 -1.07 -2.20
C ILE A 48 5.82 -0.95 -1.15
N ALA A 49 5.38 -2.06 -0.56
CA ALA A 49 4.36 -2.06 0.48
C ALA A 49 4.80 -1.25 1.72
N LEU A 50 6.07 -1.33 2.10
CA LEU A 50 6.65 -0.52 3.18
C LEU A 50 6.60 0.98 2.85
N VAL A 51 7.04 1.38 1.66
CA VAL A 51 6.99 2.79 1.25
C VAL A 51 5.54 3.29 1.26
N MET A 52 4.60 2.52 0.72
CA MET A 52 3.19 2.89 0.72
C MET A 52 2.63 3.03 2.14
N SER A 53 3.06 2.16 3.07
CA SER A 53 2.63 2.20 4.47
C SER A 53 3.17 3.44 5.19
N VAL A 54 4.43 3.82 4.96
CA VAL A 54 5.04 5.03 5.52
C VAL A 54 4.33 6.29 5.01
N VAL A 55 4.01 6.35 3.72
CA VAL A 55 3.24 7.46 3.15
C VAL A 55 1.84 7.54 3.78
N LEU A 56 1.18 6.40 3.99
CA LEU A 56 -0.13 6.35 4.64
C LEU A 56 -0.08 6.87 6.07
N ILE A 57 0.92 6.45 6.86
CA ILE A 57 1.13 6.92 8.24
C ILE A 57 1.37 8.43 8.26
N ASN A 58 2.23 8.95 7.37
CA ASN A 58 2.46 10.38 7.26
C ASN A 58 1.19 11.14 6.85
N LEU A 59 0.37 10.59 5.97
CA LEU A 59 -0.92 11.18 5.60
C LEU A 59 -1.88 11.27 6.79
N PHE A 60 -1.94 10.22 7.61
CA PHE A 60 -2.72 10.24 8.85
C PHE A 60 -2.17 11.23 9.87
N ASN A 61 -0.84 11.36 9.95
CA ASN A 61 -0.15 12.25 10.90
C ASN A 61 -0.11 13.73 10.46
N LEU A 62 -0.37 14.02 9.19
CA LEU A 62 -0.61 15.38 8.65
C LEU A 62 -2.00 15.91 9.08
N ASN A 63 -2.45 15.62 10.31
CA ASN A 63 -3.72 16.07 10.87
C ASN A 63 -3.52 17.29 11.76
#